data_AF-A0A673KKU9-F1
#
_entry.id   AF-A0A673KKU9-F1
#
_cell.length_a   1.000
_cell.length_b   1.000
_cell.length_c   1.000
_cell.angle_alpha   90.00
_cell.angle_beta   90.00
_cell.angle_gamma   90.00
#
_symmetry.space_group_name_H-M   'P 1'
#
loop_
_entity.id
_entity.type
_entity.pdbx_description
1 polymer ?
#
loop_
_entity_poly.entity_id
_entity_poly.type
_entity_poly.pdbx_seq_one_letter_code
_entity_poly.pdbx_strand_id
1 'polypeptide(L)'
;MEETAKKEKKQSEITEEKDKQPAGKDKEKKGDQELSEEDKLLQEELEMLVERLGEKDTSLYRPALEELRRQIRSSTTSMTSVPKPLKFLRPHYAKLKDIYQNMAPGENKQFCADVVSVLAMTMSSERECLKYRLLGSQEELASWGHEYVRHLAGEVAKEWQEIEEGDKAQQEVLLKLVKEIVPYNMAHNAEHEACDLLMEIERLDMLDTYIDENAYAKVCLYLTSCVSYVPEPENSALLKCALNIFRKFNRYPEALRLALMLNDVELVENIFTSCKDIVIQKQMSFMLGRHGMFLELNEDVEDCEDLTEIMSNVQLNSNFLALAREVIKHNAIVNMHMVNGLNLNHSDFNENHCPDRIVLYLYDNN
;
A
#
# COMPACT_ATOMS: atom_id res chain seq x y z
N MET A 1 -75.71 27.67 33.94
CA MET A 1 -75.35 29.05 33.56
C MET A 1 -74.43 28.93 32.37
N GLU A 2 -74.78 29.62 31.28
CA GLU A 2 -74.02 29.88 30.03
C GLU A 2 -73.43 28.64 29.29
N GLU A 3 -73.71 28.41 27.99
CA GLU A 3 -73.42 29.23 26.80
C GLU A 3 -71.90 29.42 26.56
N THR A 4 -71.33 29.29 25.34
CA THR A 4 -71.89 29.06 23.99
C THR A 4 -70.86 28.51 22.99
N ALA A 5 -71.36 27.89 21.91
CA ALA A 5 -70.93 28.00 20.48
C ALA A 5 -69.42 27.97 20.11
N LYS A 6 -68.93 26.92 19.41
CA LYS A 6 -68.88 26.72 17.93
C LYS A 6 -67.80 27.49 17.14
N LYS A 7 -66.89 26.72 16.51
CA LYS A 7 -66.76 26.47 15.04
C LYS A 7 -65.62 25.45 14.83
N GLU A 8 -65.85 24.24 14.32
CA GLU A 8 -65.97 23.88 12.88
C GLU A 8 -64.76 24.36 12.04
N LYS A 9 -64.06 23.59 11.20
CA LYS A 9 -64.08 22.18 10.69
C LYS A 9 -62.66 21.91 10.07
N LYS A 10 -62.19 20.72 9.67
CA LYS A 10 -62.80 19.41 9.38
C LYS A 10 -61.77 18.23 9.51
N GLN A 11 -62.31 17.01 9.50
CA GLN A 11 -61.83 15.67 9.10
C GLN A 11 -60.67 15.56 8.06
N SER A 12 -59.92 14.44 7.95
CA SER A 12 -59.99 13.07 8.55
C SER A 12 -58.61 12.40 8.41
N GLU A 13 -58.07 11.59 9.34
CA GLU A 13 -58.49 10.22 9.74
C GLU A 13 -58.44 9.20 8.57
N ILE A 14 -57.93 7.96 8.69
CA ILE A 14 -57.51 7.17 9.87
C ILE A 14 -56.38 6.18 9.50
N THR A 15 -55.62 5.71 10.49
CA THR A 15 -54.67 4.60 10.42
C THR A 15 -55.28 3.37 11.10
N GLU A 16 -55.25 2.18 10.49
CA GLU A 16 -55.68 0.91 11.15
C GLU A 16 -54.53 -0.11 11.28
N GLU A 17 -54.60 -0.93 12.34
CA GLU A 17 -53.60 -1.94 12.71
C GLU A 17 -53.90 -3.34 12.13
N LYS A 18 -52.84 -4.16 11.98
CA LYS A 18 -52.70 -5.63 12.23
C LYS A 18 -53.95 -6.53 11.99
N ASP A 19 -53.87 -7.65 11.27
CA ASP A 19 -53.03 -8.82 11.62
C ASP A 19 -53.14 -9.96 10.55
N LYS A 20 -52.16 -10.88 10.53
CA LYS A 20 -52.11 -12.23 9.93
C LYS A 20 -52.13 -12.48 8.39
N GLN A 21 -51.11 -13.26 8.00
CA GLN A 21 -50.82 -14.00 6.75
C GLN A 21 -51.90 -15.04 6.34
N PRO A 22 -51.99 -15.52 5.06
CA PRO A 22 -50.87 -16.17 4.35
C PRO A 22 -50.73 -16.07 2.81
N ALA A 23 -49.49 -16.38 2.37
CA ALA A 23 -49.04 -17.01 1.10
C ALA A 23 -49.47 -16.45 -0.28
N GLY A 24 -48.50 -16.04 -1.11
CA GLY A 24 -48.69 -15.95 -2.58
C GLY A 24 -47.73 -15.11 -3.42
N LYS A 25 -46.49 -15.58 -3.66
CA LYS A 25 -45.58 -15.34 -4.81
C LYS A 25 -45.19 -13.91 -5.30
N ASP A 26 -43.98 -13.87 -5.87
CA ASP A 26 -43.40 -12.90 -6.83
C ASP A 26 -43.30 -11.41 -6.39
N LYS A 27 -42.11 -10.83 -6.18
CA LYS A 27 -40.92 -10.88 -7.05
C LYS A 27 -39.62 -10.62 -6.29
N GLU A 28 -38.69 -11.55 -6.38
CA GLU A 28 -37.27 -11.20 -6.33
C GLU A 28 -36.95 -10.32 -7.54
N LYS A 29 -36.40 -9.12 -7.32
CA LYS A 29 -35.68 -8.43 -8.39
C LYS A 29 -34.32 -9.10 -8.55
N LYS A 30 -34.31 -10.19 -9.33
CA LYS A 30 -33.13 -10.66 -10.04
C LYS A 30 -32.52 -9.48 -10.79
N GLY A 31 -31.46 -8.92 -10.25
CA GLY A 31 -30.48 -8.17 -11.02
C GLY A 31 -29.57 -9.16 -11.75
N ASP A 32 -30.16 -10.04 -12.57
CA ASP A 32 -29.38 -10.72 -13.60
C ASP A 32 -28.90 -9.60 -14.53
N GLN A 33 -27.65 -9.15 -14.34
CA GLN A 33 -26.94 -8.49 -15.42
C GLN A 33 -26.94 -9.48 -16.57
N GLU A 34 -27.58 -9.12 -17.68
CA GLU A 34 -27.54 -9.94 -18.90
C GLU A 34 -26.07 -10.11 -19.28
N LEU A 35 -25.54 -11.32 -19.04
CA LEU A 35 -24.22 -11.72 -19.47
C LEU A 35 -24.14 -11.42 -20.97
N SER A 36 -23.18 -10.57 -21.36
CA SER A 36 -22.89 -10.27 -22.76
C SER A 36 -22.72 -11.58 -23.52
N GLU A 37 -23.04 -11.61 -24.81
CA GLU A 37 -22.83 -12.83 -25.61
C GLU A 37 -21.36 -13.29 -25.55
N GLU A 38 -20.42 -12.35 -25.46
CA GLU A 38 -19.00 -12.60 -25.20
C GLU A 38 -18.73 -13.27 -23.83
N ASP A 39 -19.45 -12.87 -22.77
CA ASP A 39 -19.28 -13.45 -21.44
C ASP A 39 -19.84 -14.89 -21.37
N LYS A 40 -20.92 -15.18 -22.13
CA LYS A 40 -21.48 -16.53 -22.24
C LYS A 40 -20.55 -17.45 -23.02
N LEU A 41 -20.04 -16.98 -24.16
CA LEU A 41 -19.04 -17.72 -24.95
C LEU A 41 -17.78 -18.03 -24.13
N LEU A 42 -17.30 -17.06 -23.34
CA LEU A 42 -16.19 -17.26 -22.41
C LEU A 42 -16.51 -18.31 -21.33
N GLN A 43 -17.72 -18.30 -20.76
CA GLN A 43 -18.15 -19.32 -19.80
C GLN A 43 -18.20 -20.72 -20.44
N GLU A 44 -18.79 -20.85 -21.63
CA GLU A 44 -18.89 -22.12 -22.38
C GLU A 44 -17.50 -22.66 -22.78
N GLU A 45 -16.58 -21.79 -23.21
CA GLU A 45 -15.21 -22.17 -23.56
C GLU A 45 -14.42 -22.66 -22.33
N LEU A 46 -14.54 -21.95 -21.20
CA LEU A 46 -13.93 -22.35 -19.93
C LEU A 46 -14.48 -23.69 -19.41
N GLU A 47 -15.80 -23.90 -19.48
CA GLU A 47 -16.43 -25.17 -19.09
C GLU A 47 -15.93 -26.32 -19.97
N MET A 48 -15.89 -26.13 -21.29
CA MET A 48 -15.38 -27.10 -22.26
C MET A 48 -13.89 -27.44 -22.04
N LEU A 49 -13.05 -26.47 -21.65
CA LEU A 49 -11.66 -26.73 -21.27
C LEU A 49 -11.56 -27.59 -19.99
N VAL A 50 -12.39 -27.34 -18.98
CA VAL A 50 -12.44 -28.16 -17.76
C VAL A 50 -13.01 -29.56 -18.04
N GLU A 51 -13.96 -29.71 -18.96
CA GLU A 51 -14.47 -31.02 -19.38
C GLU A 51 -13.37 -31.87 -20.02
N ARG A 52 -12.59 -31.29 -20.95
CA ARG A 52 -11.44 -31.95 -21.58
C ARG A 52 -10.38 -32.40 -20.57
N LEU A 53 -10.20 -31.66 -19.47
CA LEU A 53 -9.29 -32.04 -18.39
C LEU A 53 -9.81 -33.22 -17.54
N GLY A 54 -11.09 -33.58 -17.67
CA GLY A 54 -11.67 -34.79 -17.09
C GLY A 54 -11.69 -36.00 -18.03
N GLU A 55 -11.33 -35.83 -19.31
CA GLU A 55 -11.22 -36.93 -20.27
C GLU A 55 -9.95 -37.76 -20.05
N LYS A 56 -9.88 -38.97 -20.63
CA LYS A 56 -8.74 -39.89 -20.39
C LYS A 56 -7.49 -39.59 -21.23
N ASP A 57 -7.56 -38.66 -22.19
CA ASP A 57 -6.44 -38.36 -23.09
C ASP A 57 -5.51 -37.30 -22.49
N THR A 58 -4.41 -37.77 -21.90
CA THR A 58 -3.36 -36.93 -21.31
C THR A 58 -2.64 -36.04 -22.33
N SER A 59 -2.78 -36.29 -23.63
CA SER A 59 -2.22 -35.45 -24.70
C SER A 59 -2.93 -34.10 -24.79
N LEU A 60 -4.22 -34.05 -24.44
CA LEU A 60 -5.06 -32.85 -24.53
C LEU A 60 -4.95 -31.96 -23.29
N TYR A 61 -4.43 -32.48 -22.18
CA TYR A 61 -4.32 -31.73 -20.92
C TYR A 61 -3.40 -30.51 -21.04
N ARG A 62 -2.25 -30.64 -21.71
CA ARG A 62 -1.29 -29.54 -21.81
C ARG A 62 -1.85 -28.34 -22.61
N PRO A 63 -2.42 -28.52 -23.82
CA PRO A 63 -3.11 -27.43 -24.53
C PRO A 63 -4.28 -26.83 -23.74
N ALA A 64 -5.08 -27.66 -23.06
CA ALA A 64 -6.24 -27.17 -22.30
C ALA A 64 -5.83 -26.29 -21.10
N LEU A 65 -4.78 -26.67 -20.36
CA LEU A 65 -4.24 -25.87 -19.26
C LEU A 65 -3.55 -24.58 -19.76
N GLU A 66 -2.85 -24.62 -20.89
CA GLU A 66 -2.21 -23.43 -21.48
C GLU A 66 -3.24 -22.40 -21.94
N GLU A 67 -4.32 -22.86 -22.58
CA GLU A 67 -5.42 -22.00 -23.01
C GLU A 67 -6.18 -21.42 -21.81
N LEU A 68 -6.47 -22.24 -20.79
CA LEU A 68 -7.08 -21.79 -19.53
C LEU A 68 -6.23 -20.70 -18.86
N ARG A 69 -4.90 -20.88 -18.81
CA ARG A 69 -3.96 -19.85 -18.35
C ARG A 69 -4.01 -18.60 -19.22
N ARG A 70 -4.05 -18.72 -20.55
CA ARG A 70 -4.12 -17.59 -21.48
C ARG A 70 -5.35 -16.71 -21.19
N GLN A 71 -6.52 -17.32 -21.04
CA GLN A 71 -7.79 -16.63 -20.78
C GLN A 71 -7.86 -15.96 -19.41
N ILE A 72 -7.33 -16.63 -18.36
CA ILE A 72 -7.18 -16.01 -17.04
C ILE A 72 -6.29 -14.78 -17.15
N ARG A 73 -5.05 -14.93 -17.65
CA ARG A 73 -4.07 -13.84 -17.77
C ARG A 73 -4.56 -12.65 -18.59
N SER A 74 -5.22 -12.90 -19.72
CA SER A 74 -5.75 -11.81 -20.57
C SER A 74 -6.80 -10.96 -19.84
N SER A 75 -7.52 -11.56 -18.89
CA SER A 75 -8.59 -10.91 -18.12
C SER A 75 -8.11 -10.26 -16.82
N THR A 76 -6.97 -10.69 -16.26
CA THR A 76 -6.38 -10.14 -15.01
C THR A 76 -5.63 -8.82 -15.21
N THR A 77 -5.54 -8.29 -16.45
CA THR A 77 -4.92 -6.98 -16.72
C THR A 77 -5.72 -5.78 -16.16
N SER A 78 -6.95 -6.00 -15.68
CA SER A 78 -7.81 -4.95 -15.11
C SER A 78 -7.80 -4.96 -13.57
N MET A 79 -6.99 -4.08 -12.97
CA MET A 79 -6.75 -3.88 -11.53
C MET A 79 -8.01 -3.74 -10.62
N THR A 80 -9.18 -3.51 -11.19
CA THR A 80 -10.36 -2.95 -10.49
C THR A 80 -11.46 -3.97 -10.16
N SER A 81 -11.33 -5.25 -10.52
CA SER A 81 -12.35 -6.27 -10.27
C SER A 81 -11.82 -7.69 -10.41
N VAL A 82 -12.23 -8.58 -9.51
CA VAL A 82 -12.01 -10.04 -9.63
C VAL A 82 -12.33 -10.50 -11.06
N PRO A 83 -11.35 -11.03 -11.82
CA PRO A 83 -11.50 -11.36 -13.24
C PRO A 83 -12.70 -12.26 -13.53
N LYS A 84 -13.42 -11.97 -14.63
CA LYS A 84 -14.59 -12.77 -15.05
C LYS A 84 -14.29 -14.26 -15.22
N PRO A 85 -13.15 -14.70 -15.82
CA PRO A 85 -12.82 -16.13 -15.89
C PRO A 85 -12.78 -16.80 -14.53
N LEU A 86 -12.18 -16.15 -13.52
CA LEU A 86 -12.13 -16.72 -12.17
C LEU A 86 -13.54 -16.89 -11.62
N LYS A 87 -14.45 -15.91 -11.82
CA LYS A 87 -15.87 -16.03 -11.42
C LYS A 87 -16.60 -17.20 -12.09
N PHE A 88 -16.36 -17.44 -13.37
CA PHE A 88 -16.97 -18.56 -14.11
C PHE A 88 -16.37 -19.92 -13.76
N LEU A 89 -15.09 -19.97 -13.38
CA LEU A 89 -14.42 -21.20 -12.94
C LEU A 89 -14.75 -21.60 -11.49
N ARG A 90 -15.37 -20.71 -10.70
CA ARG A 90 -15.79 -20.98 -9.30
C ARG A 90 -16.57 -22.30 -9.12
N PRO A 91 -17.63 -22.61 -9.88
CA PRO A 91 -18.40 -23.85 -9.70
C PRO A 91 -17.59 -25.10 -10.05
N HIS A 92 -16.54 -24.95 -10.86
CA HIS A 92 -15.70 -26.04 -11.34
C HIS A 92 -14.47 -26.32 -10.46
N TYR A 93 -14.25 -25.54 -9.39
CA TYR A 93 -13.09 -25.69 -8.50
C TYR A 93 -12.96 -27.10 -7.91
N ALA A 94 -14.07 -27.69 -7.44
CA ALA A 94 -14.10 -29.05 -6.92
C ALA A 94 -13.74 -30.10 -8.01
N LYS A 95 -14.31 -29.96 -9.22
CA LYS A 95 -14.01 -30.83 -10.38
C LYS A 95 -12.52 -30.78 -10.74
N LEU A 96 -11.91 -29.59 -10.73
CA LEU A 96 -10.48 -29.41 -10.98
C LEU A 96 -9.58 -30.01 -9.88
N LYS A 97 -10.01 -29.94 -8.61
CA LYS A 97 -9.33 -30.57 -7.47
C LYS A 97 -9.35 -32.10 -7.58
N ASP A 98 -10.49 -32.68 -7.96
CA ASP A 98 -10.63 -34.12 -8.22
C ASP A 98 -9.79 -34.57 -9.43
N ILE A 99 -9.79 -33.79 -10.52
CA ILE A 99 -8.92 -34.01 -11.68
C ILE A 99 -7.45 -34.02 -11.25
N TYR A 100 -6.99 -33.00 -10.52
CA TYR A 100 -5.62 -32.92 -10.01
C TYR A 100 -5.22 -34.15 -9.16
N GLN A 101 -6.11 -34.62 -8.28
CA GLN A 101 -5.83 -35.82 -7.48
C GLN A 101 -5.64 -37.06 -8.37
N ASN A 102 -6.51 -37.24 -9.37
CA ASN A 102 -6.49 -38.37 -10.29
C ASN A 102 -5.38 -38.31 -11.37
N MET A 103 -4.79 -37.13 -11.64
CA MET A 103 -3.67 -37.02 -12.58
C MET A 103 -2.43 -37.81 -12.12
N ALA A 104 -1.77 -38.47 -13.07
CA ALA A 104 -0.45 -39.08 -12.86
C ALA A 104 0.61 -38.01 -12.52
N PRO A 105 1.65 -38.35 -11.72
CA PRO A 105 2.74 -37.41 -11.42
C PRO A 105 3.54 -37.06 -12.68
N GLY A 106 3.73 -35.77 -12.92
CA GLY A 106 4.45 -35.22 -14.07
C GLY A 106 4.14 -33.73 -14.27
N GLU A 107 4.70 -33.13 -15.32
CA GLU A 107 4.60 -31.68 -15.61
C GLU A 107 3.15 -31.18 -15.70
N ASN A 108 2.26 -31.98 -16.31
CA ASN A 108 0.82 -31.65 -16.41
C ASN A 108 0.16 -31.53 -15.03
N LYS A 109 0.59 -32.34 -14.04
CA LYS A 109 0.06 -32.27 -12.67
C LYS A 109 0.56 -31.03 -11.93
N GLN A 110 1.83 -30.68 -12.09
CA GLN A 110 2.42 -29.45 -11.53
C GLN A 110 1.73 -28.21 -12.12
N PHE A 111 1.56 -28.16 -13.44
CA PHE A 111 0.90 -27.04 -14.10
C PHE A 111 -0.61 -26.95 -13.77
N CYS A 112 -1.27 -28.08 -13.55
CA CYS A 112 -2.62 -28.11 -13.00
C CYS A 112 -2.67 -27.56 -11.56
N ALA A 113 -1.67 -27.84 -10.72
CA ALA A 113 -1.57 -27.24 -9.39
C ALA A 113 -1.41 -25.71 -9.44
N ASP A 114 -0.60 -25.16 -10.36
CA ASP A 114 -0.51 -23.70 -10.53
C ASP A 114 -1.88 -23.08 -10.89
N VAL A 115 -2.64 -23.70 -11.79
CA VAL A 115 -4.01 -23.25 -12.14
C VAL A 115 -4.96 -23.34 -10.94
N VAL A 116 -4.92 -24.44 -10.17
CA VAL A 116 -5.76 -24.61 -8.97
C VAL A 116 -5.36 -23.63 -7.86
N SER A 117 -4.07 -23.32 -7.71
CA SER A 117 -3.55 -22.28 -6.82
C SER A 117 -4.14 -20.91 -7.16
N VAL A 118 -4.14 -20.53 -8.44
CA VAL A 118 -4.72 -19.26 -8.91
C VAL A 118 -6.24 -19.22 -8.69
N LEU A 119 -6.95 -20.33 -8.87
CA LEU A 119 -8.40 -20.37 -8.60
C LEU A 119 -8.75 -20.27 -7.11
N ALA A 120 -7.90 -20.84 -6.25
CA ALA A 120 -8.06 -20.84 -4.80
C ALA A 120 -8.24 -19.42 -4.23
N MET A 121 -7.56 -18.40 -4.80
CA MET A 121 -7.67 -16.98 -4.38
C MET A 121 -9.11 -16.46 -4.31
N THR A 122 -10.04 -17.07 -5.05
CA THR A 122 -11.44 -16.62 -5.12
C THR A 122 -12.44 -17.55 -4.44
N MET A 123 -11.98 -18.71 -3.95
CA MET A 123 -12.84 -19.85 -3.57
C MET A 123 -12.54 -20.44 -2.21
N SER A 124 -11.28 -20.56 -1.81
CA SER A 124 -10.92 -21.25 -0.58
C SER A 124 -10.81 -20.26 0.59
N SER A 125 -11.64 -20.47 1.61
CA SER A 125 -11.44 -19.91 2.95
C SER A 125 -10.20 -20.48 3.65
N GLU A 126 -9.73 -21.64 3.17
CA GLU A 126 -8.58 -22.39 3.65
C GLU A 126 -7.35 -22.10 2.76
N ARG A 127 -6.14 -22.35 3.28
CA ARG A 127 -4.82 -22.00 2.71
C ARG A 127 -4.41 -22.84 1.49
N GLU A 128 -5.34 -23.03 0.56
CA GLU A 128 -5.14 -23.92 -0.58
C GLU A 128 -4.24 -23.30 -1.67
N CYS A 129 -4.20 -21.96 -1.81
CA CYS A 129 -3.38 -21.28 -2.82
C CYS A 129 -1.89 -21.58 -2.61
N LEU A 130 -1.38 -21.34 -1.40
CA LEU A 130 0.00 -21.62 -1.02
C LEU A 130 0.34 -23.11 -1.17
N LYS A 131 -0.54 -24.00 -0.67
CA LYS A 131 -0.35 -25.45 -0.76
C LYS A 131 -0.17 -25.94 -2.20
N TYR A 132 -1.03 -25.51 -3.13
CA TYR A 132 -0.89 -25.90 -4.54
C TYR A 132 0.30 -25.21 -5.23
N ARG A 133 0.67 -23.99 -4.83
CA ARG A 133 1.87 -23.30 -5.33
C ARG A 133 3.16 -24.05 -4.97
N LEU A 134 3.26 -24.58 -3.75
CA LEU A 134 4.39 -25.41 -3.32
C LEU A 134 4.48 -26.77 -4.04
N LEU A 135 3.36 -27.25 -4.58
CA LEU A 135 3.26 -28.48 -5.40
C LEU A 135 3.32 -28.21 -6.92
N GLY A 136 3.37 -26.94 -7.32
CA GLY A 136 3.33 -26.48 -8.70
C GLY A 136 4.67 -26.55 -9.43
N SER A 137 4.71 -25.94 -10.61
CA SER A 137 5.90 -25.90 -11.48
C SER A 137 6.92 -24.83 -11.09
N GLN A 138 6.64 -24.03 -10.05
CA GLN A 138 7.44 -22.86 -9.63
C GLN A 138 7.66 -21.82 -10.74
N GLU A 139 6.75 -21.75 -11.72
CA GLU A 139 6.80 -20.76 -12.80
C GLU A 139 6.73 -19.32 -12.28
N GLU A 140 7.43 -18.38 -12.92
CA GLU A 140 7.59 -16.99 -12.48
C GLU A 140 6.27 -16.35 -11.98
N LEU A 141 6.31 -15.82 -10.76
CA LEU A 141 5.19 -15.14 -10.09
C LEU A 141 4.55 -14.05 -10.95
N ALA A 142 5.39 -13.29 -11.67
CA ALA A 142 4.99 -12.24 -12.59
C ALA A 142 3.97 -12.68 -13.64
N SER A 143 3.98 -13.97 -14.00
CA SER A 143 3.13 -14.47 -15.07
C SER A 143 1.64 -14.54 -14.71
N TRP A 144 1.28 -14.66 -13.43
CA TRP A 144 -0.12 -14.75 -12.98
C TRP A 144 -0.72 -13.39 -12.58
N GLY A 145 0.11 -12.35 -12.47
CA GLY A 145 -0.31 -10.97 -12.20
C GLY A 145 -0.31 -10.61 -10.72
N HIS A 146 -0.41 -9.31 -10.45
CA HIS A 146 -0.16 -8.76 -9.11
C HIS A 146 -1.19 -9.19 -8.05
N GLU A 147 -2.47 -9.35 -8.42
CA GLU A 147 -3.54 -9.83 -7.50
C GLU A 147 -3.22 -11.24 -6.94
N TYR A 148 -2.66 -12.13 -7.76
CA TYR A 148 -2.18 -13.44 -7.33
C TYR A 148 -1.03 -13.32 -6.33
N VAL A 149 -0.03 -12.49 -6.64
CA VAL A 149 1.14 -12.30 -5.77
C VAL A 149 0.75 -11.70 -4.43
N ARG A 150 -0.19 -10.73 -4.42
CA ARG A 150 -0.74 -10.14 -3.19
C ARG A 150 -1.50 -11.16 -2.34
N HIS A 151 -2.35 -11.99 -2.94
CA HIS A 151 -3.06 -13.04 -2.20
C HIS A 151 -2.11 -14.10 -1.64
N LEU A 152 -1.11 -14.51 -2.44
CA LEU A 152 -0.09 -15.46 -2.04
C LEU A 152 0.78 -14.93 -0.89
N ALA A 153 1.19 -13.65 -0.94
CA ALA A 153 1.94 -13.00 0.13
C ALA A 153 1.17 -13.05 1.47
N GLY A 154 -0.13 -12.72 1.45
CA GLY A 154 -0.99 -12.77 2.64
C GLY A 154 -1.26 -14.19 3.17
N GLU A 155 -1.17 -15.24 2.33
CA GLU A 155 -1.18 -16.63 2.82
C GLU A 155 0.18 -17.05 3.39
N VAL A 156 1.29 -16.65 2.75
CA VAL A 156 2.65 -16.95 3.23
C VAL A 156 2.89 -16.37 4.62
N ALA A 157 2.46 -15.13 4.88
CA ALA A 157 2.60 -14.51 6.20
C ALA A 157 1.75 -15.20 7.28
N LYS A 158 0.51 -15.60 6.96
CA LYS A 158 -0.35 -16.36 7.88
C LYS A 158 0.14 -17.78 8.16
N GLU A 159 0.77 -18.42 7.18
CA GLU A 159 1.43 -19.72 7.38
C GLU A 159 2.66 -19.55 8.27
N TRP A 160 3.47 -18.51 8.04
CA TRP A 160 4.65 -18.18 8.85
C TRP A 160 4.31 -18.03 10.34
N GLN A 161 3.21 -17.36 10.68
CA GLN A 161 2.74 -17.16 12.05
C GLN A 161 2.18 -18.41 12.74
N GLU A 162 1.79 -19.45 11.98
CA GLU A 162 1.28 -20.72 12.54
C GLU A 162 2.32 -21.85 12.58
N ILE A 163 3.47 -21.69 11.92
CA ILE A 163 4.56 -22.67 11.99
C ILE A 163 5.16 -22.68 13.40
N GLU A 164 5.10 -23.83 14.07
CA GLU A 164 5.87 -24.07 15.30
C GLU A 164 7.37 -23.86 15.05
N GLU A 165 8.08 -23.22 16.00
CA GLU A 165 9.51 -22.83 15.89
C GLU A 165 10.49 -23.97 15.54
N GLY A 166 10.03 -25.22 15.53
CA GLY A 166 10.78 -26.42 15.15
C GLY A 166 10.88 -26.69 13.64
N ASP A 167 9.90 -26.31 12.80
CA ASP A 167 9.89 -26.69 11.37
C ASP A 167 10.68 -25.71 10.48
N LYS A 168 12.01 -25.78 10.63
CA LYS A 168 12.97 -25.02 9.82
C LYS A 168 12.92 -25.36 8.33
N ALA A 169 12.40 -26.54 7.96
CA ALA A 169 12.32 -26.95 6.56
C ALA A 169 11.18 -26.20 5.85
N GLN A 170 10.02 -26.10 6.48
CA GLN A 170 8.91 -25.26 5.99
C GLN A 170 9.31 -23.78 5.97
N GLN A 171 9.95 -23.28 7.03
CA GLN A 171 10.46 -21.90 7.06
C GLN A 171 11.43 -21.60 5.90
N GLU A 172 12.37 -22.50 5.57
CA GLU A 172 13.28 -22.28 4.44
C GLU A 172 12.55 -22.24 3.09
N VAL A 173 11.49 -23.04 2.92
CA VAL A 173 10.65 -23.04 1.72
C VAL A 173 9.87 -21.73 1.59
N LEU A 174 9.24 -21.24 2.67
CA LEU A 174 8.56 -19.94 2.67
C LEU A 174 9.53 -18.79 2.41
N LEU A 175 10.72 -18.80 3.03
CA LEU A 175 11.75 -17.77 2.81
C LEU A 175 12.26 -17.73 1.36
N LYS A 176 12.27 -18.85 0.63
CA LYS A 176 12.57 -18.85 -0.82
C LYS A 176 11.49 -18.11 -1.59
N LEU A 177 10.22 -18.39 -1.30
CA LEU A 177 9.08 -17.73 -1.94
C LEU A 177 9.03 -16.23 -1.63
N VAL A 178 9.30 -15.81 -0.38
CA VAL A 178 9.40 -14.38 0.01
C VAL A 178 10.51 -13.66 -0.78
N LYS A 179 11.65 -14.31 -1.01
CA LYS A 179 12.76 -13.76 -1.81
C LYS A 179 12.43 -13.60 -3.30
N GLU A 180 11.40 -14.26 -3.80
CA GLU A 180 10.86 -14.03 -5.16
C GLU A 180 9.78 -12.94 -5.16
N ILE A 181 8.93 -12.89 -4.13
CA ILE A 181 7.83 -11.92 -4.00
C ILE A 181 8.36 -10.49 -3.75
N VAL A 182 9.30 -10.30 -2.83
CA VAL A 182 9.76 -8.96 -2.42
C VAL A 182 10.36 -8.16 -3.59
N PRO A 183 11.31 -8.68 -4.40
CA PRO A 183 11.84 -7.95 -5.55
C PRO A 183 10.77 -7.66 -6.61
N TYR A 184 9.83 -8.59 -6.82
CA TYR A 184 8.73 -8.41 -7.76
C TYR A 184 7.82 -7.24 -7.34
N ASN A 185 7.42 -7.18 -6.06
CA ASN A 185 6.59 -6.10 -5.53
C ASN A 185 7.31 -4.73 -5.61
N MET A 186 8.60 -4.69 -5.27
CA MET A 186 9.41 -3.46 -5.39
C MET A 186 9.48 -2.96 -6.85
N ALA A 187 9.68 -3.87 -7.81
CA ALA A 187 9.73 -3.52 -9.24
C ALA A 187 8.38 -3.05 -9.83
N HIS A 188 7.25 -3.41 -9.20
CA HIS A 188 5.89 -3.06 -9.67
C HIS A 188 5.27 -1.86 -8.92
N ASN A 189 6.06 -1.08 -8.18
CA ASN A 189 5.60 0.03 -7.32
C ASN A 189 4.61 -0.40 -6.22
N ALA A 190 4.76 -1.64 -5.71
CA ALA A 190 4.03 -2.17 -4.58
C ALA A 190 4.94 -2.25 -3.34
N GLU A 191 5.74 -1.20 -3.09
CA GLU A 191 6.77 -1.22 -2.05
C GLU A 191 6.18 -1.36 -0.63
N HIS A 192 4.97 -0.85 -0.41
CA HIS A 192 4.23 -0.98 0.84
C HIS A 192 3.82 -2.44 1.10
N GLU A 193 3.30 -3.16 0.11
CA GLU A 193 2.96 -4.59 0.25
C GLU A 193 4.19 -5.46 0.54
N ALA A 194 5.36 -5.09 -0.01
CA ALA A 194 6.63 -5.73 0.31
C ALA A 194 7.07 -5.45 1.77
N CYS A 195 6.83 -4.24 2.28
CA CYS A 195 7.11 -3.89 3.67
C CYS A 195 6.18 -4.63 4.64
N ASP A 196 4.88 -4.70 4.34
CA ASP A 196 3.89 -5.42 5.16
C ASP A 196 4.25 -6.90 5.28
N LEU A 197 4.55 -7.56 4.15
CA LEU A 197 5.00 -8.96 4.14
C LEU A 197 6.25 -9.20 4.99
N LEU A 198 7.24 -8.29 4.96
CA LEU A 198 8.46 -8.42 5.75
C LEU A 198 8.27 -8.06 7.24
N MET A 199 7.26 -7.25 7.55
CA MET A 199 6.84 -6.93 8.91
C MET A 199 6.14 -8.14 9.56
N GLU A 200 5.15 -8.73 8.87
CA GLU A 200 4.43 -9.92 9.37
C GLU A 200 5.31 -11.19 9.50
N ILE A 201 6.43 -11.24 8.77
CA ILE A 201 7.43 -12.32 8.82
C ILE A 201 8.58 -11.99 9.80
N GLU A 202 8.61 -10.80 10.39
CA GLU A 202 9.67 -10.30 11.29
C GLU A 202 11.08 -10.30 10.68
N ARG A 203 11.21 -10.24 9.34
CA ARG A 203 12.50 -10.32 8.61
C ARG A 203 12.83 -9.07 7.80
N LEU A 204 12.64 -7.92 8.45
CA LEU A 204 12.95 -6.59 7.93
C LEU A 204 14.40 -6.44 7.41
N ASP A 205 15.37 -7.21 7.95
CA ASP A 205 16.78 -7.19 7.50
C ASP A 205 16.95 -7.40 5.99
N MET A 206 16.03 -8.13 5.35
CA MET A 206 16.12 -8.41 3.91
C MET A 206 15.83 -7.17 3.06
N LEU A 207 15.05 -6.21 3.59
CA LEU A 207 14.64 -5.01 2.87
C LEU A 207 15.86 -4.18 2.41
N ASP A 208 16.91 -4.10 3.25
CA ASP A 208 18.18 -3.43 2.94
C ASP A 208 18.84 -3.89 1.62
N THR A 209 18.59 -5.12 1.18
CA THR A 209 19.14 -5.67 -0.06
C THR A 209 18.38 -5.23 -1.31
N TYR A 210 17.08 -4.94 -1.18
CA TYR A 210 16.15 -4.77 -2.31
C TYR A 210 15.63 -3.34 -2.52
N ILE A 211 16.08 -2.36 -1.73
CA ILE A 211 15.69 -0.96 -1.89
C ILE A 211 16.59 -0.25 -2.92
N ASP A 212 15.93 0.38 -3.90
CA ASP A 212 16.51 1.30 -4.89
C ASP A 212 16.39 2.78 -4.48
N GLU A 213 17.15 3.66 -5.16
CA GLU A 213 17.13 5.12 -4.96
C GLU A 213 15.74 5.76 -5.16
N ASN A 214 14.86 5.16 -5.97
CA ASN A 214 13.50 5.67 -6.18
C ASN A 214 12.50 5.17 -5.12
N ALA A 215 12.82 4.07 -4.44
CA ALA A 215 11.92 3.40 -3.51
C ALA A 215 12.13 3.84 -2.05
N TYR A 216 13.37 4.14 -1.64
CA TYR A 216 13.70 4.40 -0.22
C TYR A 216 12.85 5.51 0.40
N ALA A 217 12.56 6.58 -0.34
CA ALA A 217 11.79 7.70 0.17
C ALA A 217 10.34 7.29 0.52
N LYS A 218 9.71 6.44 -0.32
CA LYS A 218 8.36 5.90 -0.06
C LYS A 218 8.40 4.90 1.09
N VAL A 219 9.35 3.96 1.06
CA VAL A 219 9.53 2.90 2.07
C VAL A 219 9.76 3.51 3.46
N CYS A 220 10.70 4.44 3.60
CA CYS A 220 10.97 5.06 4.90
C CYS A 220 9.81 5.93 5.39
N LEU A 221 9.08 6.62 4.48
CA LEU A 221 7.87 7.35 4.86
C LEU A 221 6.78 6.40 5.37
N TYR A 222 6.58 5.27 4.68
CA TYR A 222 5.65 4.22 5.08
C TYR A 222 5.99 3.66 6.47
N LEU A 223 7.22 3.16 6.65
CA LEU A 223 7.71 2.66 7.94
C LEU A 223 7.56 3.70 9.06
N THR A 224 7.92 4.97 8.81
CA THR A 224 7.77 6.06 9.80
C THR A 224 6.29 6.35 10.14
N SER A 225 5.35 6.07 9.24
CA SER A 225 3.92 6.19 9.53
C SER A 225 3.40 5.00 10.34
N CYS A 226 3.88 3.77 10.06
CA CYS A 226 3.53 2.55 10.79
C CYS A 226 3.93 2.60 12.28
N VAL A 227 5.03 3.27 12.61
CA VAL A 227 5.55 3.54 13.98
C VAL A 227 4.47 4.00 14.98
N SER A 228 3.46 4.76 14.55
CA SER A 228 2.41 5.26 15.44
C SER A 228 1.28 4.26 15.72
N TYR A 229 1.25 3.13 15.00
CA TYR A 229 0.23 2.08 15.08
C TYR A 229 0.75 0.78 15.70
N VAL A 230 2.08 0.64 15.80
CA VAL A 230 2.77 -0.57 16.27
C VAL A 230 3.25 -0.35 17.73
N PRO A 231 3.01 -1.31 18.64
CA PRO A 231 3.47 -1.20 20.03
C PRO A 231 5.00 -1.35 20.15
N GLU A 232 5.55 -0.92 21.29
CA GLU A 232 6.90 -1.34 21.71
C GLU A 232 6.85 -2.84 22.08
N PRO A 233 7.84 -3.67 21.68
CA PRO A 233 9.16 -3.29 21.17
C PRO A 233 9.31 -3.25 19.63
N GLU A 234 8.36 -3.77 18.86
CA GLU A 234 8.44 -3.87 17.39
C GLU A 234 8.67 -2.51 16.71
N ASN A 235 8.05 -1.46 17.25
CA ASN A 235 8.27 -0.07 16.83
C ASN A 235 9.76 0.32 16.79
N SER A 236 10.54 -0.10 17.81
CA SER A 236 11.98 0.17 17.87
C SER A 236 12.77 -0.58 16.78
N ALA A 237 12.30 -1.76 16.36
CA ALA A 237 12.91 -2.49 15.23
C ALA A 237 12.61 -1.80 13.89
N LEU A 238 11.37 -1.34 13.69
CA LEU A 238 10.97 -0.57 12.50
C LEU A 238 11.77 0.73 12.36
N LEU A 239 11.93 1.49 13.44
CA LEU A 239 12.75 2.72 13.47
C LEU A 239 14.22 2.42 13.16
N LYS A 240 14.80 1.35 13.73
CA LYS A 240 16.19 0.94 13.45
C LYS A 240 16.39 0.51 11.99
N CYS A 241 15.43 -0.21 11.41
CA CYS A 241 15.43 -0.55 9.98
C CYS A 241 15.39 0.72 9.11
N ALA A 242 14.41 1.60 9.30
CA ALA A 242 14.29 2.85 8.54
C ALA A 242 15.53 3.77 8.67
N LEU A 243 16.16 3.77 9.85
CA LEU A 243 17.42 4.48 10.11
C LEU A 243 18.59 3.88 9.31
N ASN A 244 18.75 2.55 9.27
CA ASN A 244 19.77 1.89 8.46
C ASN A 244 19.61 2.22 6.97
N ILE A 245 18.37 2.22 6.46
CA ILE A 245 18.04 2.60 5.09
C ILE A 245 18.46 4.06 4.83
N PHE A 246 18.08 5.01 5.69
CA PHE A 246 18.50 6.40 5.52
C PHE A 246 20.03 6.59 5.57
N ARG A 247 20.74 5.83 6.41
CA ARG A 247 22.22 5.83 6.44
C ARG A 247 22.80 5.31 5.11
N LYS A 248 22.26 4.22 4.54
CA LYS A 248 22.68 3.66 3.24
C LYS A 248 22.57 4.69 2.11
N PHE A 249 21.52 5.53 2.11
CA PHE A 249 21.29 6.58 1.12
C PHE A 249 21.88 7.95 1.51
N ASN A 250 22.77 8.03 2.50
CA ASN A 250 23.44 9.27 2.97
C ASN A 250 22.47 10.38 3.44
N ARG A 251 21.27 10.02 3.92
CA ARG A 251 20.24 10.93 4.43
C ARG A 251 20.37 11.13 5.95
N TYR A 252 21.47 11.77 6.35
CA TYR A 252 21.82 11.99 7.76
C TYR A 252 20.78 12.81 8.55
N PRO A 253 20.17 13.90 8.02
CA PRO A 253 19.14 14.65 8.76
C PRO A 253 17.91 13.83 9.11
N GLU A 254 17.42 13.01 8.17
CA GLU A 254 16.27 12.14 8.39
C GLU A 254 16.62 10.97 9.33
N ALA A 255 17.81 10.37 9.18
CA ALA A 255 18.29 9.33 10.09
C ALA A 255 18.43 9.84 11.54
N LEU A 256 18.98 11.05 11.72
CA LEU A 256 19.10 11.69 13.02
C LEU A 256 17.74 11.91 13.69
N ARG A 257 16.73 12.34 12.93
CA ARG A 257 15.37 12.50 13.46
C ARG A 257 14.79 11.18 13.99
N LEU A 258 15.05 10.05 13.31
CA LEU A 258 14.64 8.73 13.81
C LEU A 258 15.46 8.27 15.03
N ALA A 259 16.76 8.56 15.06
CA ALA A 259 17.63 8.26 16.21
C ALA A 259 17.19 9.02 17.48
N LEU A 260 16.76 10.28 17.32
CA LEU A 260 16.17 11.07 18.40
C LEU A 260 14.84 10.50 18.90
N MET A 261 14.00 9.94 18.00
CA MET A 261 12.77 9.24 18.42
C MET A 261 13.07 7.94 19.19
N LEU A 262 14.18 7.26 18.90
CA LEU A 262 14.67 6.10 19.66
C LEU A 262 15.35 6.49 21.00
N ASN A 263 15.66 7.78 21.20
CA ASN A 263 16.40 8.30 22.36
C ASN A 263 17.74 7.58 22.61
N ASP A 264 18.41 7.15 21.54
CA ASP A 264 19.68 6.42 21.59
C ASP A 264 20.84 7.36 21.28
N VAL A 265 21.57 7.78 22.34
CA VAL A 265 22.64 8.79 22.26
C VAL A 265 23.82 8.29 21.42
N GLU A 266 24.20 7.01 21.56
CA GLU A 266 25.30 6.43 20.81
C GLU A 266 24.99 6.41 19.31
N LEU A 267 23.76 6.05 18.93
CA LEU A 267 23.32 6.09 17.53
C LEU A 267 23.28 7.52 16.97
N VAL A 268 22.88 8.51 17.76
CA VAL A 268 22.91 9.94 17.40
C VAL A 268 24.35 10.40 17.12
N GLU A 269 25.29 10.12 18.02
CA GLU A 269 26.71 10.48 17.87
C GLU A 269 27.34 9.80 16.64
N ASN A 270 27.05 8.51 16.45
CA ASN A 270 27.51 7.76 15.27
C ASN A 270 27.00 8.35 13.95
N ILE A 271 25.73 8.81 13.89
CA ILE A 271 25.17 9.45 12.68
C ILE A 271 25.82 10.81 12.43
N PHE A 272 26.03 11.60 13.49
CA PHE A 272 26.66 12.92 13.39
C PHE A 272 28.10 12.81 12.86
N THR A 273 28.90 11.93 13.48
CA THR A 273 30.29 11.64 13.09
C THR A 273 30.43 10.97 11.71
N SER A 274 29.41 10.21 11.27
CA SER A 274 29.39 9.63 9.91
C SER A 274 29.25 10.70 8.82
N CYS A 275 28.69 11.88 9.14
CA CYS A 275 28.48 12.95 8.17
C CYS A 275 29.77 13.77 7.98
N LYS A 276 30.20 13.97 6.73
CA LYS A 276 31.40 14.76 6.37
C LYS A 276 31.10 16.15 5.84
N ASP A 277 29.82 16.49 5.65
CA ASP A 277 29.41 17.79 5.11
C ASP A 277 29.07 18.74 6.27
N ILE A 278 29.91 19.77 6.43
CA ILE A 278 29.80 20.81 7.46
C ILE A 278 28.42 21.50 7.42
N VAL A 279 27.82 21.67 6.23
CA VAL A 279 26.50 22.32 6.10
C VAL A 279 25.41 21.42 6.67
N ILE A 280 25.50 20.11 6.41
CA ILE A 280 24.55 19.12 6.94
C ILE A 280 24.78 18.94 8.45
N GLN A 281 26.02 18.94 8.93
CA GLN A 281 26.33 18.96 10.36
C GLN A 281 25.74 20.19 11.06
N LYS A 282 25.90 21.41 10.51
CA LYS A 282 25.29 22.63 11.07
C LYS A 282 23.75 22.54 11.10
N GLN A 283 23.10 21.95 10.09
CA GLN A 283 21.66 21.65 10.12
C GLN A 283 21.28 20.64 11.22
N MET A 284 22.07 19.58 11.41
CA MET A 284 21.89 18.60 12.47
C MET A 284 22.05 19.22 13.87
N SER A 285 23.05 20.08 14.06
CA SER A 285 23.27 20.86 15.29
C SER A 285 22.08 21.75 15.66
N PHE A 286 21.42 22.40 14.68
CA PHE A 286 20.17 23.14 14.94
C PHE A 286 19.01 22.22 15.37
N MET A 287 18.92 21.01 14.82
CA MET A 287 17.89 20.03 15.24
C MET A 287 18.15 19.51 16.66
N LEU A 288 19.41 19.19 16.99
CA LEU A 288 19.84 18.79 18.33
C LEU A 288 19.59 19.89 19.37
N GLY A 289 19.99 21.13 19.06
CA GLY A 289 19.75 22.29 19.91
C GLY A 289 18.27 22.55 20.16
N ARG A 290 17.40 22.36 19.16
CA ARG A 290 15.93 22.43 19.36
C ARG A 290 15.40 21.29 20.24
N HIS A 291 15.98 20.09 20.14
CA HIS A 291 15.61 18.94 20.97
C HIS A 291 16.16 19.03 22.41
N GLY A 292 17.11 19.94 22.67
CA GLY A 292 17.83 20.04 23.95
C GLY A 292 18.83 18.91 24.19
N MET A 293 19.23 18.20 23.12
CA MET A 293 20.25 17.16 23.17
C MET A 293 21.62 17.77 22.92
N PHE A 294 22.52 17.64 23.89
CA PHE A 294 23.92 18.04 23.77
C PHE A 294 24.78 16.79 23.54
N LEU A 295 25.75 16.90 22.63
CA LEU A 295 26.77 15.87 22.37
C LEU A 295 28.12 16.49 22.71
N GLU A 296 28.93 15.76 23.45
CA GLU A 296 30.35 16.09 23.62
C GLU A 296 31.08 15.66 22.34
N LEU A 297 31.22 16.59 21.40
CA LEU A 297 31.97 16.37 20.17
C LEU A 297 33.47 16.30 20.49
N ASN A 298 34.17 15.32 19.92
CA ASN A 298 35.63 15.24 20.01
C ASN A 298 36.28 16.43 19.28
N GLU A 299 37.38 16.95 19.82
CA GLU A 299 38.12 18.12 19.29
C GLU A 299 38.66 17.91 17.85
N ASP A 300 38.66 16.67 17.34
CA ASP A 300 39.05 16.29 15.99
C ASP A 300 38.02 16.66 14.89
N VAL A 301 36.83 17.15 15.25
CA VAL A 301 35.78 17.54 14.28
C VAL A 301 36.02 18.98 13.80
N GLU A 302 36.12 19.19 12.48
CA GLU A 302 36.19 20.53 11.88
C GLU A 302 34.97 21.38 12.31
N ASP A 303 35.19 22.67 12.60
CA ASP A 303 34.17 23.60 13.12
C ASP A 303 33.49 23.16 14.45
N CYS A 304 34.13 22.34 15.30
CA CYS A 304 33.56 21.87 16.57
C CYS A 304 33.06 23.00 17.50
N GLU A 305 33.77 24.12 17.59
CA GLU A 305 33.35 25.29 18.40
C GLU A 305 32.03 25.90 17.87
N ASP A 306 31.96 26.16 16.56
CA ASP A 306 30.77 26.64 15.84
C ASP A 306 29.57 25.68 16.05
N LEU A 307 29.79 24.37 15.88
CA LEU A 307 28.76 23.34 16.04
C LEU A 307 28.23 23.31 17.48
N THR A 308 29.12 23.46 18.47
CA THR A 308 28.79 23.51 19.89
C THR A 308 28.01 24.78 20.26
N GLU A 309 28.37 25.93 19.70
CA GLU A 309 27.65 27.20 19.87
C GLU A 309 26.23 27.11 19.28
N ILE A 310 26.10 26.50 18.10
CA ILE A 310 24.81 26.25 17.43
C ILE A 310 23.92 25.31 18.26
N MET A 311 24.47 24.18 18.75
CA MET A 311 23.73 23.24 19.61
C MET A 311 23.29 23.88 20.92
N SER A 312 24.09 24.81 21.45
CA SER A 312 23.78 25.59 22.65
C SER A 312 22.76 26.72 22.41
N ASN A 313 22.25 26.89 21.18
CA ASN A 313 21.30 27.93 20.75
C ASN A 313 21.74 29.39 21.02
N VAL A 314 23.04 29.66 21.20
CA VAL A 314 23.53 30.99 21.63
C VAL A 314 23.11 32.09 20.65
N GLN A 315 23.21 31.82 19.34
CA GLN A 315 22.86 32.76 18.27
C GLN A 315 21.41 32.63 17.77
N LEU A 316 20.51 31.96 18.50
CA LEU A 316 19.16 31.67 18.03
C LEU A 316 18.35 32.95 17.71
N ASN A 317 18.52 34.02 18.50
CA ASN A 317 17.83 35.29 18.30
C ASN A 317 18.31 36.01 17.02
N SER A 318 19.62 36.13 16.80
CA SER A 318 20.19 36.70 15.58
C SER A 318 19.81 35.91 14.33
N ASN A 319 19.84 34.57 14.41
CA ASN A 319 19.47 33.70 13.29
C ASN A 319 17.97 33.79 12.96
N PHE A 320 17.09 33.87 13.97
CA PHE A 320 15.66 34.07 13.78
C PHE A 320 15.34 35.45 13.16
N LEU A 321 16.02 36.51 13.61
CA LEU A 321 15.90 37.86 13.03
C LEU A 321 16.41 37.92 11.58
N ALA A 322 17.48 37.21 11.25
CA ALA A 322 17.99 37.09 9.88
C ALA A 322 16.99 36.34 8.98
N LEU A 323 16.51 35.17 9.43
CA LEU A 323 15.52 34.37 8.71
C LEU A 323 14.23 35.17 8.44
N ALA A 324 13.70 35.88 9.45
CA ALA A 324 12.53 36.71 9.31
C ALA A 324 12.71 37.78 8.21
N ARG A 325 13.88 38.43 8.14
CA ARG A 325 14.19 39.41 7.08
C ARG A 325 14.21 38.78 5.70
N GLU A 326 14.82 37.61 5.54
CA GLU A 326 14.88 36.92 4.23
C GLU A 326 13.51 36.39 3.78
N VAL A 327 12.70 35.84 4.69
CA VAL A 327 11.33 35.41 4.37
C VAL A 327 10.45 36.61 3.97
N ILE A 328 10.56 37.76 4.65
CA ILE A 328 9.86 38.99 4.27
C ILE A 328 10.30 39.48 2.88
N LYS A 329 11.61 39.49 2.59
CA LYS A 329 12.13 39.83 1.25
C LYS A 329 11.59 38.88 0.18
N HIS A 330 11.65 37.57 0.41
CA HIS A 330 11.16 36.58 -0.55
C HIS A 330 9.65 36.75 -0.82
N ASN A 331 8.85 36.96 0.22
CA ASN A 331 7.41 37.23 0.08
C ASN A 331 7.17 38.53 -0.69
N ALA A 332 7.92 39.60 -0.43
CA ALA A 332 7.86 40.84 -1.21
C ALA A 332 8.23 40.62 -2.70
N ILE A 333 9.24 39.79 -2.99
CA ILE A 333 9.65 39.44 -4.36
C ILE A 333 8.56 38.62 -5.07
N VAL A 334 7.95 37.64 -4.40
CA VAL A 334 6.85 36.84 -4.96
C VAL A 334 5.62 37.71 -5.23
N ASN A 335 5.25 38.59 -4.30
CA ASN A 335 4.16 39.56 -4.51
C ASN A 335 4.47 40.53 -5.66
N MET A 336 5.72 41.01 -5.79
CA MET A 336 6.13 41.84 -6.93
C MET A 336 6.04 41.08 -8.26
N HIS A 337 6.40 39.80 -8.30
CA HIS A 337 6.23 38.97 -9.50
C HIS A 337 4.76 38.71 -9.82
N MET A 338 3.89 38.47 -8.83
CA MET A 338 2.44 38.36 -9.06
C MET A 338 1.85 39.68 -9.57
N VAL A 339 2.21 40.82 -8.99
CA VAL A 339 1.75 42.14 -9.44
C VAL A 339 2.26 42.44 -10.86
N ASN A 340 3.51 42.10 -11.19
CA ASN A 340 4.04 42.28 -12.54
C ASN A 340 3.40 41.31 -13.56
N GLY A 341 3.11 40.07 -13.18
CA GLY A 341 2.35 39.11 -13.99
C GLY A 341 0.90 39.55 -14.22
N LEU A 342 0.25 40.14 -13.22
CA LEU A 342 -1.07 40.75 -13.35
C LEU A 342 -1.04 42.00 -14.24
N ASN A 343 0.02 42.81 -14.16
CA ASN A 343 0.19 43.98 -15.04
C ASN A 343 0.44 43.59 -16.50
N LEU A 344 1.16 42.48 -16.77
CA LEU A 344 1.31 41.91 -18.13
C LEU A 344 -0.03 41.45 -18.72
N ASN A 345 -0.97 40.98 -17.89
CA ASN A 345 -2.33 40.65 -18.34
C ASN A 345 -3.22 41.89 -18.56
N HIS A 346 -2.81 43.07 -18.08
CA HIS A 346 -3.59 44.31 -18.19
C HIS A 346 -3.27 45.14 -19.46
N SER A 347 -2.21 44.82 -20.20
CA SER A 347 -1.89 45.47 -21.48
C SER A 347 -2.63 44.91 -22.70
N ASP A 348 -3.22 43.71 -22.61
CA ASP A 348 -3.78 42.97 -23.76
C ASP A 348 -5.25 42.54 -23.60
N PHE A 349 -6.06 43.21 -22.77
CA PHE A 349 -7.50 42.95 -22.67
C PHE A 349 -8.38 44.16 -23.01
N ASN A 350 -8.60 44.33 -24.32
CA ASN A 350 -9.73 45.09 -24.83
C ASN A 350 -10.94 44.14 -24.98
N GLU A 351 -12.05 44.46 -24.31
CA GLU A 351 -13.40 43.87 -24.44
C GLU A 351 -13.53 42.35 -24.71
N ASN A 352 -13.74 41.55 -23.64
CA ASN A 352 -15.02 40.87 -23.36
C ASN A 352 -14.90 39.76 -22.28
N HIS A 353 -16.00 39.53 -21.55
CA HIS A 353 -16.24 38.48 -20.54
C HIS A 353 -15.48 38.55 -19.19
N CYS A 354 -16.19 39.07 -18.18
CA CYS A 354 -16.12 38.61 -16.78
C CYS A 354 -17.04 37.36 -16.61
N PRO A 355 -17.03 36.62 -15.47
CA PRO A 355 -16.40 36.97 -14.18
C PRO A 355 -15.51 35.88 -13.56
N ASP A 356 -14.57 36.30 -12.70
CA ASP A 356 -14.48 35.81 -11.32
C ASP A 356 -13.55 36.70 -10.48
N ARG A 357 -14.14 37.54 -9.63
CA ARG A 357 -13.40 38.42 -8.69
C ARG A 357 -13.21 37.71 -7.36
N ILE A 358 -12.00 37.24 -7.08
CA ILE A 358 -11.59 36.94 -5.70
C ILE A 358 -11.26 38.28 -5.01
N VAL A 359 -12.20 38.76 -4.19
CA VAL A 359 -12.00 39.92 -3.31
C VAL A 359 -11.45 39.42 -1.98
N LEU A 360 -10.15 39.60 -1.76
CA LEU A 360 -9.55 39.44 -0.43
C LEU A 360 -9.57 40.78 0.30
N TYR A 361 -10.47 40.89 1.28
CA TYR A 361 -10.47 42.00 2.24
C TYR A 361 -9.31 41.84 3.22
N LEU A 362 -8.29 42.70 3.10
CA LEU A 362 -7.39 43.00 4.20
C LEU A 362 -8.05 44.10 5.06
N TYR A 363 -8.48 43.73 6.26
CA TYR A 363 -8.85 44.68 7.30
C TYR A 363 -7.58 45.08 8.06
N ASP A 364 -6.99 46.21 7.68
CA ASP A 364 -6.13 46.95 8.59
C ASP A 364 -6.98 47.46 9.76
N ASN A 365 -6.58 47.14 10.99
CA ASN A 365 -7.03 47.86 12.19
C ASN A 365 -5.79 48.38 12.92
N ASN A 366 -5.72 49.71 13.04
CA ASN A 366 -4.89 50.41 14.03
C ASN A 366 -5.43 50.19 15.44
#